data_AF-A0A1L0AW05-F1
#
_entry.id   AF-A0A1L0AW05-F1
#
_cell.length_a   1.000
_cell.length_b   1.000
_cell.length_c   1.000
_cell.angle_alpha   90.00
_cell.angle_beta   90.00
_cell.angle_gamma   90.00
#
_symmetry.space_group_name_H-M   'P 1'
#
loop_
_entity.id
_entity.type
_entity.pdbx_description
1 polymer ?
#
loop_
_entity_poly.entity_id
_entity_poly.type
_entity_poly.pdbx_seq_one_letter_code
_entity_poly.pdbx_strand_id
1 'polypeptide(L)'
;MEHIHVNLDQPVFAPQFDLTLLQVVSMQDKQWIDGVTCVTQECDGELLYWNCSIVDAKKARKNANIATGLMPLIGIGQQVHSSDFEFNGIDYVASDWLSAVVTKDQFLHAKNSETE
;
A
#
# COMPACT_ATOMS: atom_id res chain seq x y z
N MET A 1 28.12 27.64 4.16
CA MET A 1 27.73 26.22 4.31
C MET A 1 26.29 26.22 4.75
N GLU A 2 25.39 25.71 3.91
CA GLU A 2 24.03 25.41 4.36
C GLU A 2 24.06 24.08 5.11
N HIS A 3 23.49 24.08 6.30
CA HIS A 3 23.30 22.88 7.09
C HIS A 3 21.92 22.31 6.72
N ILE A 4 21.89 21.09 6.19
CA ILE A 4 20.64 20.37 5.97
C ILE A 4 20.17 19.87 7.34
N HIS A 5 19.07 20.42 7.83
CA HIS A 5 18.40 19.95 9.05
C HIS A 5 17.32 18.94 8.66
N VAL A 6 17.61 17.65 8.83
CA VAL A 6 16.63 16.57 8.67
C VAL A 6 16.03 16.27 10.03
N ASN A 7 14.73 16.51 10.21
CA ASN A 7 14.01 16.13 11.41
C ASN A 7 13.54 14.68 11.29
N LEU A 8 14.31 13.75 11.87
CA LEU A 8 13.98 12.32 11.87
C LEU A 8 12.85 11.96 12.86
N ASP A 9 12.47 12.88 13.74
CA ASP A 9 11.40 12.67 14.73
C ASP A 9 10.01 13.03 14.19
N GLN A 10 9.93 13.63 13.01
CA GLN A 10 8.66 13.91 12.35
C GLN A 10 8.26 12.70 11.49
N PRO A 11 7.12 12.04 11.78
CA PRO A 11 6.68 10.94 10.94
C PRO A 11 6.36 11.49 9.54
N VAL A 12 6.89 10.82 8.52
CA VAL A 12 6.61 11.15 7.12
C VAL A 12 5.21 10.63 6.82
N PHE A 13 4.25 11.55 6.73
CA PHE A 13 2.91 11.25 6.28
C PHE A 13 2.75 11.77 4.86
N ALA A 14 2.58 10.87 3.92
CA ALA A 14 2.20 11.24 2.57
C ALA A 14 0.78 11.83 2.58
N PRO A 15 0.51 12.91 1.82
CA PRO A 15 -0.83 13.45 1.65
C PRO A 15 -1.79 12.41 1.08
N GLN A 16 -3.06 12.53 1.42
CA GLN A 16 -4.11 11.67 0.87
C GLN A 16 -4.49 12.11 -0.56
N PHE A 17 -4.73 11.13 -1.42
CA PHE A 17 -5.22 11.28 -2.79
C PHE A 17 -6.65 10.74 -2.91
N ASP A 18 -7.43 11.26 -3.85
CA ASP A 18 -8.87 10.96 -3.99
C ASP A 18 -9.18 9.58 -4.60
N LEU A 19 -8.17 8.77 -4.89
CA LEU A 19 -8.33 7.41 -5.39
C LEU A 19 -8.39 6.40 -4.24
N THR A 20 -9.20 5.35 -4.39
CA THR A 20 -9.15 4.17 -3.52
C THR A 20 -7.88 3.36 -3.80
N LEU A 21 -7.46 2.53 -2.85
CA LEU A 21 -6.27 1.71 -3.00
C LEU A 21 -6.41 0.73 -4.17
N LEU A 22 -7.63 0.22 -4.41
CA LEU A 22 -7.91 -0.62 -5.57
C LEU A 22 -7.65 0.13 -6.89
N GLN A 23 -8.07 1.40 -6.98
CA GLN A 23 -7.82 2.22 -8.16
C GLN A 23 -6.33 2.52 -8.34
N VAL A 24 -5.63 2.85 -7.26
CA VAL A 24 -4.17 3.06 -7.28
C VAL A 24 -3.43 1.83 -7.81
N VAL A 25 -3.68 0.66 -7.21
CA VAL A 25 -3.06 -0.62 -7.64
C VAL A 25 -3.45 -0.96 -9.07
N SER A 26 -4.71 -0.72 -9.46
CA SER A 26 -5.17 -0.97 -10.84
C SER A 26 -4.50 -0.04 -11.85
N MET A 27 -4.24 1.22 -11.51
CA MET A 27 -3.56 2.17 -12.39
C MET A 27 -2.05 1.87 -12.50
N GLN A 28 -1.42 1.52 -11.39
CA GLN A 28 0.03 1.29 -11.29
C GLN A 28 0.43 -0.06 -11.89
N ASP A 29 -0.31 -1.12 -11.58
CA ASP A 29 0.05 -2.48 -11.95
C ASP A 29 -0.64 -2.90 -13.26
N LYS A 30 0.18 -3.22 -14.26
CA LYS A 30 -0.29 -3.77 -15.54
C LYS A 30 -0.84 -5.19 -15.39
N GLN A 31 -0.29 -5.94 -14.45
CA GLN A 31 -0.66 -7.32 -14.16
C GLN A 31 -0.45 -7.60 -12.67
N TRP A 32 -1.19 -8.57 -12.14
CA TRP A 32 -1.00 -9.00 -10.77
C TRP A 32 0.35 -9.71 -10.62
N ILE A 33 1.11 -9.37 -9.58
CA ILE A 33 2.43 -9.95 -9.32
C ILE A 33 2.29 -11.40 -8.84
N ASP A 34 3.07 -12.31 -9.41
CA ASP A 34 3.08 -13.72 -9.03
C ASP A 34 3.50 -13.91 -7.56
N GLY A 35 2.79 -14.79 -6.87
CA GLY A 35 3.01 -15.05 -5.44
C GLY A 35 2.40 -14.02 -4.48
N VAL A 36 1.87 -12.90 -4.98
CA VAL A 36 1.14 -11.93 -4.14
C VAL A 36 -0.30 -12.39 -3.95
N THR A 37 -0.80 -12.29 -2.73
CA THR A 37 -2.21 -12.55 -2.38
C THR A 37 -2.99 -11.25 -2.16
N CYS A 38 -2.34 -10.22 -1.60
CA CYS A 38 -2.95 -8.92 -1.38
C CYS A 38 -1.95 -7.76 -1.32
N VAL A 39 -2.47 -6.55 -1.47
CA VAL A 39 -1.74 -5.28 -1.40
C VAL A 39 -2.36 -4.40 -0.33
N THR A 40 -1.49 -3.72 0.42
CA THR A 40 -1.88 -2.69 1.40
C THR A 40 -0.97 -1.48 1.25
N GLN A 41 -1.24 -0.38 1.95
CA GLN A 41 -0.39 0.81 1.91
C GLN A 41 0.03 1.30 3.30
N GLU A 42 1.24 1.85 3.42
CA GLU A 42 1.76 2.50 4.63
C GLU A 42 1.58 4.02 4.58
N CYS A 43 1.84 4.69 5.71
CA CYS A 43 1.53 6.11 5.87
C CYS A 43 2.42 7.06 5.05
N ASP A 44 3.56 6.57 4.59
CA ASP A 44 4.52 7.27 3.75
C ASP A 44 4.21 7.13 2.25
N GLY A 45 3.18 6.35 1.89
CA GLY A 45 2.77 6.13 0.49
C GLY A 45 3.25 4.79 -0.08
N GLU A 46 4.08 4.04 0.64
CA GLU A 46 4.60 2.74 0.17
C GLU A 46 3.46 1.71 0.05
N LEU A 47 3.31 1.13 -1.14
CA LEU A 47 2.49 -0.04 -1.40
C LEU A 47 3.27 -1.31 -1.05
N LEU A 48 2.71 -2.10 -0.14
CA LEU A 48 3.29 -3.37 0.30
C LEU A 48 2.50 -4.55 -0.27
N TYR A 49 3.21 -5.45 -0.94
CA TYR A 49 2.65 -6.61 -1.61
C TYR A 49 2.99 -7.87 -0.82
N TRP A 50 1.96 -8.59 -0.39
CA TRP A 50 2.10 -9.66 0.59
C TRP A 50 1.77 -11.03 -0.01
N ASN A 51 2.46 -12.06 0.46
CA ASN A 51 2.11 -13.46 0.29
C ASN A 51 1.62 -14.04 1.62
N CYS A 52 0.49 -13.55 2.13
CA CYS A 52 -0.12 -14.07 3.36
C CYS A 52 -1.60 -14.37 3.15
N SER A 53 -2.28 -14.97 4.14
CA SER A 53 -3.72 -15.18 4.01
C SER A 53 -4.46 -13.85 4.04
N ILE A 54 -5.53 -13.70 3.24
CA ILE A 54 -6.36 -12.48 3.23
C ILE A 54 -6.96 -12.20 4.61
N VAL A 55 -7.26 -13.24 5.37
CA VAL A 55 -7.79 -13.12 6.74
C VAL A 55 -6.73 -12.51 7.66
N ASP A 56 -5.48 -12.96 7.58
CA ASP A 56 -4.39 -12.42 8.38
C ASP A 56 -4.06 -10.98 7.98
N ALA A 57 -4.03 -10.67 6.68
CA ALA A 57 -3.83 -9.31 6.18
C ALA A 57 -4.91 -8.35 6.71
N LYS A 58 -6.19 -8.73 6.65
CA LYS A 58 -7.29 -7.92 7.20
C LYS A 58 -7.21 -7.76 8.71
N LYS A 59 -6.83 -8.82 9.43
CA LYS A 59 -6.62 -8.77 10.89
C LYS A 59 -5.45 -7.85 11.23
N ALA A 60 -4.34 -7.94 10.51
CA ALA A 60 -3.18 -7.07 10.68
C ALA A 60 -3.55 -5.61 10.42
N ARG A 61 -4.20 -5.30 9.29
CA ARG A 61 -4.65 -3.94 8.96
C ARG A 61 -5.55 -3.34 10.04
N LYS A 62 -6.48 -4.12 10.60
CA LYS A 62 -7.34 -3.67 11.71
C LYS A 62 -6.57 -3.35 12.99
N ASN A 63 -5.46 -4.05 13.25
CA ASN A 63 -4.65 -3.89 14.46
C ASN A 63 -3.45 -2.96 14.27
N ALA A 64 -3.08 -2.66 13.04
CA ALA A 64 -2.00 -1.76 12.70
C ALA A 64 -2.33 -0.36 13.20
N ASN A 65 -1.31 0.30 13.74
CA ASN A 65 -1.32 1.74 13.90
C ASN A 65 -0.19 2.31 13.05
N ILE A 66 -0.27 3.62 12.81
CA ILE A 66 0.66 4.32 11.93
C ILE A 66 2.11 4.18 12.41
N ALA A 67 2.35 4.15 13.72
CA ALA A 67 3.71 4.06 14.25
C ALA A 67 4.37 2.69 14.04
N THR A 68 3.59 1.62 13.90
CA THR A 68 4.12 0.25 13.76
C THR A 68 4.03 -0.29 12.33
N GLY A 69 3.11 0.22 11.51
CA GLY A 69 2.80 -0.35 10.20
C GLY A 69 2.35 -1.81 10.27
N LEU A 70 2.44 -2.51 9.14
CA LEU A 70 1.96 -3.90 9.01
C LEU A 70 3.07 -4.94 9.08
N MET A 71 4.32 -4.57 8.79
CA MET A 71 5.44 -5.51 8.82
C MET A 71 5.56 -6.30 10.14
N PRO A 72 5.41 -5.70 11.34
CA PRO A 72 5.49 -6.45 12.60
C PRO A 72 4.31 -7.41 12.83
N LEU A 73 3.18 -7.21 12.15
CA LEU A 73 1.95 -7.98 12.34
C LEU A 73 1.81 -9.12 11.33
N ILE A 74 2.24 -8.90 10.08
CA ILE A 74 2.22 -9.91 9.02
C ILE A 74 3.54 -10.71 9.00
N GLY A 75 4.66 -10.04 9.27
CA GLY A 75 6.00 -10.58 9.21
C GLY A 75 6.70 -10.25 7.88
N ILE A 76 7.92 -9.70 7.98
CA ILE A 76 8.72 -9.27 6.82
C ILE A 76 8.98 -10.39 5.79
N GLY A 77 9.05 -11.65 6.24
CA GLY A 77 9.21 -12.81 5.35
C GLY A 77 8.01 -13.08 4.41
N GLN A 78 6.89 -12.40 4.61
CA GLN A 78 5.71 -12.48 3.76
C GLN A 78 5.65 -11.33 2.73
N GLN A 79 6.51 -10.33 2.82
CA GLN A 79 6.59 -9.26 1.82
C GLN A 79 7.24 -9.79 0.55
N VAL A 80 6.56 -9.66 -0.58
CA VAL A 80 7.03 -10.10 -1.91
C VAL A 80 7.65 -8.94 -2.67
N HIS A 81 7.04 -7.76 -2.56
CA HIS A 81 7.41 -6.57 -3.32
C HIS A 81 6.98 -5.32 -2.56
N SER A 82 7.57 -4.18 -2.92
CA SER A 82 7.04 -2.86 -2.60
C SER A 82 7.28 -1.88 -3.73
N SER A 83 6.42 -0.88 -3.81
CA SER A 83 6.54 0.25 -4.74
C SER A 83 5.88 1.47 -4.12
N ASP A 84 6.24 2.67 -4.58
CA ASP A 84 5.65 3.91 -4.06
C ASP A 84 4.48 4.35 -4.94
N PHE A 85 3.44 4.92 -4.33
CA PHE A 85 2.41 5.63 -5.09
C PHE A 85 2.80 7.10 -5.24
N GLU A 86 3.57 7.38 -6.29
CA GLU A 86 4.13 8.71 -6.57
C GLU A 86 3.35 9.44 -7.68
N PHE A 87 3.06 10.73 -7.48
CA PHE A 87 2.61 11.63 -8.52
C PHE A 87 3.41 12.93 -8.50
N ASN A 88 4.12 13.23 -9.60
CA ASN A 88 5.01 14.40 -9.73
C ASN A 88 6.11 14.49 -8.65
N GLY A 89 6.74 13.37 -8.27
CA GLY A 89 7.80 13.37 -7.26
C GLY A 89 7.31 13.52 -5.82
N ILE A 90 6.01 13.30 -5.58
CA ILE A 90 5.39 13.35 -4.25
C ILE A 90 4.67 12.03 -4.04
N ASP A 91 4.94 11.39 -2.91
CA ASP A 91 4.25 10.18 -2.49
C ASP A 91 2.88 10.52 -1.90
N TYR A 92 1.90 9.66 -2.17
CA TYR A 92 0.53 9.82 -1.72
C TYR A 92 0.00 8.55 -1.07
N VAL A 93 -0.99 8.71 -0.19
CA VAL A 93 -1.82 7.60 0.29
C VAL A 93 -3.20 7.61 -0.36
N ALA A 94 -3.72 6.44 -0.67
CA ALA A 94 -5.09 6.26 -1.17
C ALA A 94 -6.13 6.66 -0.13
N SER A 95 -7.31 7.07 -0.54
CA SER A 95 -8.39 7.54 0.33
C SER A 95 -8.85 6.56 1.41
N ASP A 96 -8.68 5.25 1.20
CA ASP A 96 -9.10 4.17 2.10
C ASP A 96 -7.93 3.37 2.68
N TRP A 97 -6.69 3.86 2.55
CA TRP A 97 -5.43 3.17 2.90
C TRP A 97 -5.40 2.58 4.32
N LEU A 98 -6.02 3.26 5.29
CA LEU A 98 -6.09 2.82 6.69
C LEU A 98 -6.88 1.52 6.89
N SER A 99 -7.72 1.14 5.93
CA SER A 99 -8.61 -0.02 6.04
C SER A 99 -8.51 -1.00 4.88
N ALA A 100 -7.96 -0.55 3.75
CA ALA A 100 -7.94 -1.31 2.53
C ALA A 100 -6.96 -2.49 2.58
N VAL A 101 -7.43 -3.61 2.03
CA VAL A 101 -6.63 -4.78 1.68
C VAL A 101 -7.12 -5.21 0.30
N VAL A 102 -6.37 -4.85 -0.74
CA VAL A 102 -6.72 -5.16 -2.13
C VAL A 102 -6.32 -6.58 -2.43
N THR A 103 -7.27 -7.41 -2.87
CA THR A 103 -7.00 -8.81 -3.23
C THR A 103 -6.81 -8.98 -4.73
N LYS A 104 -6.19 -10.10 -5.12
CA LYS A 104 -6.07 -10.49 -6.53
C LYS A 104 -7.41 -10.50 -7.26
N ASP A 105 -8.44 -11.06 -6.63
CA ASP A 105 -9.77 -11.15 -7.24
C ASP A 105 -10.39 -9.78 -7.49
N GLN A 106 -10.19 -8.82 -6.59
CA GLN A 106 -10.68 -7.44 -6.75
C GLN A 106 -9.95 -6.74 -7.90
N PHE A 107 -8.63 -6.88 -7.98
CA PHE A 107 -7.83 -6.31 -9.07
C PHE A 107 -8.24 -6.89 -10.43
N LEU A 108 -8.38 -8.21 -10.54
CA LEU A 108 -8.76 -8.85 -11.81
C LEU A 108 -10.17 -8.47 -12.25
N HIS A 109 -11.12 -8.34 -11.31
CA HIS A 109 -12.46 -7.82 -11.63
C HIS A 109 -12.40 -6.37 -12.13
N ALA A 110 -11.65 -5.50 -11.44
CA ALA A 110 -11.51 -4.10 -11.84
C ALA A 110 -10.92 -3.97 -13.26
N LYS A 111 -9.89 -4.76 -13.58
CA LYS A 111 -9.27 -4.78 -14.91
C LYS A 111 -10.21 -5.23 -16.03
N ASN A 112 -11.06 -6.21 -15.77
CA ASN A 112 -12.02 -6.69 -16.77
C ASN A 112 -13.12 -5.66 -17.05
N SER A 113 -13.54 -4.90 -16.03
CA SER A 113 -14.54 -3.83 -16.18
C SER A 113 -14.03 -2.58 -16.90
N GLU A 114 -12.72 -2.40 -17.04
CA GLU A 114 -12.12 -1.31 -17.85
C GLU A 114 -12.12 -1.63 -19.36
N THR A 115 -12.33 -2.89 -19.74
CA THR A 115 -12.30 -3.38 -21.13
C THR A 115 -13.67 -3.56 -21.79
N GLU A 116 -14.77 -3.26 -21.07
CA GLU A 116 -16.15 -3.23 -21.58
C GLU A 116 -16.61 -1.80 -21.89
#